data_AF-A0A0L0S5F2-F1
#
_entry.id   AF-A0A0L0S5F2-F1
#
_cell.length_a   1.000
_cell.length_b   1.000
_cell.length_c   1.000
_cell.angle_alpha   90.00
_cell.angle_beta   90.00
_cell.angle_gamma   90.00
#
_symmetry.space_group_name_H-M   'P 1'
#
loop_
_entity.id
_entity.type
_entity.pdbx_description
1 polymer ?
#
loop_
_entity_poly.entity_id
_entity_poly.type
_entity_poly.pdbx_seq_one_letter_code
_entity_poly.pdbx_strand_id
1 'polypeptide(L)'
;MPITSGKCAVQLDLISRDGQARLWTLIRHADVLLDPYCPGILDAMGFTPDAMHAANPGLVVARLVGFPRDGPKGTQAGHDITSLAASGVLSALDRKDALPTFPVNLLADFAGGGLLCATLVLGALVQPASAGHGGVVDVNMVHGTQFVDTDRLLEMLRQKLDGLLTLHVGG
;
A
#
# COMPACT_ATOMS: atom_id res chain seq x y z
N MET A 1 6.21 1.13 -22.33
CA MET A 1 7.32 1.13 -21.35
C MET A 1 7.10 -0.03 -20.39
N PRO A 2 7.91 -1.10 -20.42
CA PRO A 2 7.72 -2.22 -19.50
C PRO A 2 8.13 -1.78 -18.09
N ILE A 3 7.24 -1.91 -17.09
CA ILE A 3 7.52 -1.64 -15.67
C ILE A 3 8.53 -2.63 -15.03
N THR A 4 9.08 -3.54 -15.83
CA THR A 4 10.04 -4.58 -15.44
C THR A 4 11.41 -4.42 -16.09
N SER A 5 11.61 -3.40 -16.94
CA SER A 5 12.92 -3.15 -17.55
C SER A 5 14.00 -2.95 -16.49
N GLY A 6 15.14 -3.63 -16.65
CA GLY A 6 16.28 -3.57 -15.71
C GLY A 6 16.18 -4.50 -14.50
N LYS A 7 15.09 -5.27 -14.34
CA LYS A 7 14.95 -6.25 -13.25
C LYS A 7 15.51 -7.62 -13.65
N CYS A 8 16.23 -8.27 -12.73
CA CYS A 8 16.53 -9.70 -12.82
C CYS A 8 15.33 -10.50 -12.28
N ALA A 9 14.97 -11.60 -12.93
CA ALA A 9 13.88 -12.46 -12.52
C ALA A 9 14.38 -13.86 -12.17
N VAL A 10 13.86 -14.43 -11.08
CA VAL A 10 14.07 -15.81 -10.69
C VAL A 10 12.73 -16.43 -10.32
N GLN A 11 12.47 -17.63 -10.81
CA GLN A 11 11.26 -18.38 -10.46
C GLN A 11 11.51 -19.22 -9.21
N LEU A 12 10.59 -19.10 -8.23
CA LEU A 12 10.59 -19.84 -6.97
C LEU A 12 9.21 -20.45 -6.76
N ASP A 13 9.18 -21.72 -6.34
CA ASP A 13 7.97 -22.35 -5.83
C ASP A 13 7.95 -22.26 -4.31
N LEU A 14 7.20 -21.31 -3.76
CA LEU A 14 7.11 -21.06 -2.33
C LEU A 14 6.26 -22.09 -1.57
N ILE A 15 5.62 -23.03 -2.28
CA ILE A 15 4.95 -24.19 -1.66
C ILE A 15 6.00 -25.25 -1.27
N SER A 16 7.07 -25.37 -2.06
CA SER A 16 8.15 -26.32 -1.80
C SER A 16 9.13 -25.83 -0.73
N ARG A 17 9.66 -26.76 0.08
CA ARG A 17 10.72 -26.44 1.06
C ARG A 17 11.98 -25.87 0.40
N ASP A 18 12.33 -26.36 -0.79
CA ASP A 18 13.49 -25.87 -1.54
C ASP A 18 13.30 -24.42 -1.99
N GLY A 19 12.14 -24.08 -2.57
CA GLY A 19 11.85 -22.70 -2.97
C GLY A 19 11.79 -21.75 -1.78
N GLN A 20 11.27 -22.20 -0.64
CA GLN A 20 11.34 -21.42 0.61
C GLN A 20 12.77 -21.21 1.09
N ALA A 21 13.62 -22.25 1.08
CA ALA A 21 15.04 -22.13 1.45
C ALA A 21 15.81 -21.18 0.53
N ARG A 22 15.50 -21.20 -0.78
CA ARG A 22 16.06 -20.26 -1.76
C ARG A 22 15.61 -18.83 -1.51
N LEU A 23 14.34 -18.59 -1.16
CA LEU A 23 13.87 -17.27 -0.76
C LEU A 23 14.60 -16.77 0.50
N TRP A 24 14.77 -17.62 1.51
CA TRP A 24 15.55 -17.28 2.71
C TRP A 24 17.00 -16.90 2.38
N THR A 25 17.61 -17.54 1.39
CA THR A 25 18.96 -17.18 0.92
C THR A 25 18.97 -15.77 0.34
N LEU A 26 17.96 -15.39 -0.45
CA LEU A 26 17.84 -14.03 -0.98
C LEU A 26 17.60 -13.00 0.13
N ILE A 27 16.70 -13.29 1.07
CA ILE A 27 16.36 -12.40 2.19
C ILE A 27 17.58 -12.03 3.03
N ARG A 28 18.51 -12.97 3.27
CA ARG A 28 19.74 -12.73 4.04
C ARG A 28 20.68 -11.69 3.43
N HIS A 29 20.52 -11.40 2.14
CA HIS A 29 21.37 -10.48 1.39
C HIS A 29 20.61 -9.28 0.81
N ALA A 30 19.29 -9.22 1.01
CA ALA A 30 18.46 -8.15 0.49
C ALA A 30 18.45 -6.95 1.46
N ASP A 31 18.46 -5.74 0.90
CA ASP A 31 18.17 -4.52 1.67
C ASP A 31 16.67 -4.30 1.84
N VAL A 32 15.88 -4.74 0.86
CA VAL A 32 14.43 -4.54 0.80
C VAL A 32 13.72 -5.81 0.33
N LEU A 33 12.64 -6.17 1.00
CA LEU A 33 11.64 -7.13 0.52
C LEU A 33 10.30 -6.41 0.32
N LEU A 34 9.72 -6.54 -0.88
CA LEU A 34 8.37 -6.07 -1.17
C LEU A 34 7.38 -7.23 -1.10
N ASP A 35 6.41 -7.14 -0.19
CA ASP A 35 5.31 -8.06 0.03
C ASP A 35 3.99 -7.44 -0.49
N PRO A 36 3.59 -7.73 -1.74
CA PRO A 36 2.32 -7.28 -2.30
C PRO A 36 1.18 -8.28 -2.05
N TYR A 37 1.41 -9.37 -1.32
CA TYR A 37 0.38 -10.38 -1.10
C TYR A 37 -0.75 -9.85 -0.22
N CYS A 38 -1.91 -10.50 -0.30
CA CYS A 38 -2.94 -10.32 0.71
C CYS A 38 -2.36 -10.54 2.11
N PRO A 39 -2.81 -9.76 3.11
CA PRO A 39 -2.39 -9.91 4.49
C PRO A 39 -2.42 -11.37 4.98
N GLY A 40 -1.30 -11.82 5.55
CA GLY A 40 -1.16 -13.15 6.16
C GLY A 40 -0.68 -14.25 5.23
N ILE A 41 -0.64 -14.05 3.90
CA ILE A 41 -0.20 -15.09 2.96
C ILE A 41 1.28 -15.44 3.15
N LEU A 42 2.15 -14.43 3.15
CA LEU A 42 3.59 -14.63 3.31
C LEU A 42 3.93 -15.12 4.74
N ASP A 43 3.24 -14.58 5.73
CA ASP A 43 3.32 -14.99 7.14
C ASP A 43 2.98 -16.48 7.31
N ALA A 44 1.92 -16.96 6.65
CA ALA A 44 1.51 -18.38 6.68
C ALA A 44 2.53 -19.32 6.01
N MET A 45 3.39 -18.80 5.14
CA MET A 45 4.52 -19.54 4.54
C MET A 45 5.78 -19.50 5.43
N GLY A 46 5.71 -18.92 6.64
CA GLY A 46 6.81 -18.84 7.59
C GLY A 46 7.70 -17.60 7.44
N PHE A 47 7.32 -16.66 6.56
CA PHE A 47 8.07 -15.44 6.28
C PHE A 47 7.42 -14.24 6.98
N THR A 48 7.38 -14.29 8.31
CA THR A 48 6.92 -13.14 9.11
C THR A 48 8.01 -12.07 9.18
N PRO A 49 7.67 -10.78 9.39
CA PRO A 49 8.67 -9.74 9.59
C PRO A 49 9.67 -10.07 10.71
N ASP A 50 9.20 -10.63 11.82
CA ASP A 50 10.07 -11.03 12.93
C ASP A 50 11.07 -12.13 12.53
N ALA A 51 10.61 -13.13 11.79
CA ALA A 51 11.49 -14.19 11.27
C ALA A 51 12.50 -13.63 10.25
N MET A 52 12.07 -12.70 9.40
CA MET A 52 12.94 -12.02 8.44
C MET A 52 14.01 -11.19 9.15
N HIS A 53 13.63 -10.37 10.13
CA HIS A 53 14.57 -9.55 10.90
C HIS A 53 15.50 -10.40 11.78
N ALA A 54 15.07 -11.55 12.26
CA ALA A 54 15.96 -12.49 12.94
C ALA A 54 17.06 -13.03 12.00
N ALA A 55 16.76 -13.21 10.71
CA ALA A 55 17.74 -13.63 9.70
C ALA A 55 18.56 -12.48 9.13
N ASN A 56 17.97 -11.29 9.01
CA ASN A 56 18.57 -10.08 8.48
C ASN A 56 18.01 -8.84 9.20
N PRO A 57 18.66 -8.37 10.29
CA PRO A 57 18.18 -7.24 11.07
C PRO A 57 18.11 -5.91 10.29
N GLY A 58 18.88 -5.79 9.20
CA GLY A 58 18.90 -4.57 8.38
C GLY A 58 17.85 -4.53 7.26
N LEU A 59 17.05 -5.59 7.11
CA LEU A 59 16.05 -5.69 6.05
C LEU A 59 14.91 -4.69 6.26
N VAL A 60 14.52 -3.98 5.19
CA VAL A 60 13.25 -3.25 5.12
C VAL A 60 12.19 -4.16 4.52
N VAL A 61 11.14 -4.47 5.30
CA VAL A 61 9.99 -5.26 4.85
C VAL A 61 8.86 -4.30 4.47
N ALA A 62 8.69 -4.07 3.17
CA ALA A 62 7.64 -3.23 2.63
C ALA A 62 6.39 -4.04 2.32
N ARG A 63 5.32 -3.82 3.08
CA ARG A 63 4.05 -4.51 2.95
C ARG A 63 3.06 -3.59 2.24
N LEU A 64 2.71 -3.89 0.99
CA LEU A 64 1.83 -3.07 0.17
C LEU A 64 0.50 -3.78 -0.07
N VAL A 65 -0.58 -3.22 0.45
CA VAL A 65 -1.91 -3.84 0.40
C VAL A 65 -2.97 -2.86 -0.10
N GLY A 66 -4.12 -3.38 -0.51
CA GLY A 66 -5.20 -2.51 -0.96
C GLY A 66 -5.96 -1.82 0.16
N PHE A 67 -6.23 -2.51 1.27
CA PHE A 67 -7.00 -2.00 2.41
C PHE A 67 -6.13 -1.93 3.67
N PRO A 68 -6.44 -1.03 4.62
CA PRO A 68 -5.79 -1.02 5.94
C PRO A 68 -5.95 -2.37 6.62
N ARG A 69 -4.84 -2.92 7.15
CA ARG A 69 -4.78 -4.27 7.75
C ARG A 69 -5.64 -4.40 9.01
N ASP A 70 -5.80 -3.31 9.75
CA ASP A 70 -6.61 -3.17 10.96
C ASP A 70 -8.08 -2.86 10.67
N GLY A 71 -8.44 -2.66 9.40
CA GLY A 71 -9.80 -2.36 8.97
C GLY A 71 -10.68 -3.60 8.75
N PRO A 72 -12.00 -3.41 8.56
CA PRO A 72 -12.96 -4.50 8.33
C PRO A 72 -12.70 -5.29 7.04
N LYS A 73 -11.95 -4.71 6.09
CA LYS A 73 -11.49 -5.37 4.85
C LYS A 73 -10.01 -5.75 4.89
N GLY A 74 -9.37 -5.73 6.07
CA GLY A 74 -7.94 -5.87 6.24
C GLY A 74 -7.35 -7.22 5.85
N THR A 75 -8.18 -8.23 5.57
CA THR A 75 -7.76 -9.54 5.05
C THR A 75 -8.19 -9.77 3.60
N GLN A 76 -8.90 -8.82 2.99
CA GLN A 76 -9.42 -8.94 1.63
C GLN A 76 -8.39 -8.50 0.59
N ALA A 77 -8.45 -9.12 -0.59
CA ALA A 77 -7.72 -8.64 -1.76
C ALA A 77 -8.26 -7.27 -2.17
N GLY A 78 -7.36 -6.30 -2.32
CA GLY A 78 -7.68 -4.99 -2.89
C GLY A 78 -7.06 -4.84 -4.26
N HIS A 79 -7.82 -4.22 -5.16
CA HIS A 79 -7.40 -3.82 -6.48
C HIS A 79 -7.59 -2.30 -6.60
N ASP A 80 -6.90 -1.66 -7.55
CA ASP A 80 -6.97 -0.20 -7.76
C ASP A 80 -8.38 0.38 -7.55
N ILE A 81 -9.35 -0.09 -8.32
CA ILE A 81 -10.72 0.42 -8.29
C ILE A 81 -11.42 0.23 -6.94
N THR A 82 -11.17 -0.88 -6.23
CA THR A 82 -11.84 -1.17 -4.96
C THR A 82 -11.22 -0.37 -3.82
N SER A 83 -9.90 -0.17 -3.85
CA SER A 83 -9.19 0.73 -2.94
C SER A 83 -9.54 2.20 -3.22
N LEU A 84 -9.61 2.60 -4.48
CA LEU A 84 -10.01 3.94 -4.90
C LEU A 84 -11.45 4.26 -4.48
N ALA A 85 -12.38 3.31 -4.66
CA ALA A 85 -13.75 3.47 -4.17
C ALA A 85 -13.80 3.58 -2.63
N ALA A 86 -13.06 2.73 -1.91
CA ALA A 86 -13.01 2.77 -0.44
C ALA A 86 -12.35 4.02 0.12
N SER A 87 -11.45 4.66 -0.64
CA SER A 87 -10.84 5.95 -0.27
C SER A 87 -11.83 7.12 -0.25
N GLY A 88 -12.95 6.99 -1.00
CA GLY A 88 -13.91 8.06 -1.24
C GLY A 88 -13.57 8.95 -2.45
N VAL A 89 -12.32 8.92 -2.92
CA VAL A 89 -11.83 9.76 -4.03
C VAL A 89 -12.53 9.43 -5.34
N LEU A 90 -12.98 8.19 -5.56
CA LEU A 90 -13.77 7.85 -6.77
C LEU A 90 -15.00 8.76 -6.93
N SER A 91 -15.66 9.13 -5.83
CA SER A 91 -16.82 10.02 -5.87
C SER A 91 -16.45 11.48 -6.18
N ALA A 92 -15.20 11.88 -5.92
CA ALA A 92 -14.69 13.22 -6.21
C ALA A 92 -14.35 13.40 -7.70
N LEU A 93 -14.09 12.30 -8.42
CA LEU A 93 -13.84 12.27 -9.86
C LEU A 93 -15.12 12.40 -10.69
N ASP A 94 -16.26 12.55 -10.05
CA ASP A 94 -17.54 12.60 -10.73
C ASP A 94 -17.66 13.84 -11.62
N ARG A 95 -18.32 13.67 -12.76
CA ARG A 95 -18.73 14.78 -13.62
C ARG A 95 -20.21 14.97 -13.38
N LYS A 96 -20.66 16.22 -13.25
CA LYS A 96 -22.05 16.57 -12.98
C LYS A 96 -23.00 15.74 -13.88
N ASP A 97 -23.85 14.94 -13.24
CA ASP A 97 -24.85 14.05 -13.85
C ASP A 97 -24.31 12.88 -14.70
N ALA A 98 -23.08 12.42 -14.45
CA ALA A 98 -22.48 11.25 -15.10
C ALA A 98 -21.98 10.22 -14.08
N LEU A 99 -21.46 9.08 -14.55
CA LEU A 99 -20.74 8.13 -13.70
C LEU A 99 -19.27 8.58 -13.58
N PRO A 100 -18.62 8.35 -12.43
CA PRO A 100 -17.18 8.60 -12.28
C PRO A 100 -16.37 7.87 -13.36
N THR A 101 -15.42 8.59 -13.96
CA THR A 101 -14.51 7.99 -14.94
C THR A 101 -13.34 7.31 -14.23
N PHE A 102 -13.05 6.07 -14.60
CA PHE A 102 -11.96 5.30 -13.99
C PHE A 102 -10.59 5.83 -14.41
N PRO A 103 -9.73 6.26 -13.47
CA PRO A 103 -8.48 6.96 -13.78
C PRO A 103 -7.32 6.02 -14.17
N VAL A 104 -7.60 4.96 -14.95
CA VAL A 104 -6.60 4.01 -15.49
C VAL A 104 -5.46 3.70 -14.50
N ASN A 105 -5.83 3.28 -13.29
CA ASN A 105 -4.99 2.96 -12.14
C ASN A 105 -3.93 3.96 -11.65
N LEU A 106 -3.99 5.22 -12.10
CA LEU A 106 -3.02 6.24 -11.71
C LEU A 106 -3.11 6.63 -10.23
N LEU A 107 -4.31 6.61 -9.65
CA LEU A 107 -4.53 7.10 -8.29
C LEU A 107 -4.19 6.06 -7.23
N ALA A 108 -4.80 4.88 -7.23
CA ALA A 108 -4.60 3.94 -6.13
C ALA A 108 -3.34 3.08 -6.32
N ASP A 109 -3.14 2.45 -7.48
CA ASP A 109 -1.94 1.61 -7.70
C ASP A 109 -0.66 2.45 -7.76
N PHE A 110 -0.63 3.51 -8.59
CA PHE A 110 0.60 4.26 -8.82
C PHE A 110 0.86 5.32 -7.75
N ALA A 111 -0.04 6.29 -7.55
CA ALA A 111 0.20 7.40 -6.64
C ALA A 111 0.06 6.98 -5.17
N GLY A 112 -1.07 6.38 -4.79
CA GLY A 112 -1.38 5.98 -3.42
C GLY A 112 -0.64 4.72 -2.94
N GLY A 113 -0.33 3.80 -3.84
CA GLY A 113 0.37 2.55 -3.53
C GLY A 113 1.86 2.65 -3.80
N GLY A 114 2.24 2.53 -5.07
CA GLY A 114 3.62 2.35 -5.50
C GLY A 114 4.55 3.51 -5.15
N LEU A 115 4.14 4.75 -5.42
CA LEU A 115 4.97 5.93 -5.14
C LEU A 115 5.16 6.16 -3.64
N LEU A 116 4.10 6.03 -2.84
CA LEU A 116 4.21 6.15 -1.38
C LEU A 116 5.02 5.00 -0.78
N CYS A 117 4.86 3.77 -1.27
CA CYS A 117 5.68 2.64 -0.85
C CYS A 117 7.16 2.86 -1.16
N ALA A 118 7.49 3.28 -2.38
CA ALA A 118 8.86 3.64 -2.72
C ALA A 118 9.42 4.77 -1.83
N THR A 119 8.61 5.80 -1.55
CA THR A 119 9.01 6.93 -0.70
C THR A 119 9.32 6.49 0.72
N LEU A 120 8.47 5.65 1.32
CA LEU A 120 8.65 5.17 2.69
C LEU A 120 9.81 4.18 2.79
N VAL A 121 10.02 3.32 1.78
CA VAL A 121 11.20 2.46 1.69
C VAL A 121 12.48 3.28 1.62
N LEU A 122 12.53 4.30 0.76
CA LEU A 122 13.67 5.20 0.70
C LEU A 122 13.89 5.91 2.04
N GLY A 123 12.82 6.39 2.67
CA GLY A 123 12.86 6.96 4.01
C GLY A 123 13.47 6.03 5.05
N ALA A 124 13.11 4.73 5.02
CA ALA A 124 13.67 3.73 5.91
C ALA A 124 15.16 3.45 5.63
N LEU A 125 15.58 3.44 4.36
CA LEU A 125 16.96 3.19 3.96
C LEU A 125 17.93 4.33 4.25
N VAL A 126 17.45 5.59 4.29
CA VAL A 126 18.30 6.77 4.57
C VAL A 126 18.42 7.11 6.05
N GLN A 127 17.80 6.33 6.94
CA GLN A 127 17.87 6.60 8.37
C GLN A 127 19.31 6.52 8.89
N PRO A 128 19.71 7.39 9.85
CA PRO A 128 21.03 7.31 10.46
C PRO A 128 21.24 5.97 11.13
N ALA A 129 22.47 5.45 11.10
CA ALA A 129 22.83 4.16 11.71
C ALA A 129 22.44 4.04 13.20
N SER A 130 22.33 5.16 13.92
CA SER A 130 21.89 5.23 15.32
C SER A 130 20.40 4.92 15.52
N ALA A 131 19.57 5.04 14.48
CA ALA A 131 18.14 4.70 14.53
C ALA A 131 17.90 3.18 14.39
N GLY A 132 18.96 2.40 14.12
CA GLY A 132 18.84 1.03 13.65
C GLY A 132 18.63 1.00 12.13
N HIS A 133 19.05 -0.09 11.49
CA HIS A 133 18.76 -0.36 10.09
C HIS A 133 17.58 -1.32 10.01
N GLY A 134 16.80 -1.27 8.92
CA GLY A 134 15.67 -2.16 8.68
C GLY A 134 14.35 -1.68 9.29
N GLY A 135 13.35 -2.56 9.29
CA GLY A 135 12.03 -2.31 9.85
C GLY A 135 10.89 -2.64 8.88
N VAL A 136 9.65 -2.47 9.35
CA VAL A 136 8.44 -2.72 8.56
C VAL A 136 7.86 -1.40 8.06
N VAL A 137 7.59 -1.34 6.75
CA VAL A 137 6.85 -0.25 6.11
C VAL A 137 5.50 -0.80 5.68
N ASP A 138 4.43 -0.44 6.38
CA ASP A 138 3.07 -0.79 6.02
C ASP A 138 2.43 0.32 5.18
N VAL A 139 2.01 -0.04 3.97
CA VAL A 139 1.37 0.87 3.01
C VAL A 139 0.06 0.28 2.58
N ASN A 140 -0.99 1.10 2.57
CA ASN A 140 -2.25 0.72 1.97
C ASN A 140 -2.73 1.76 0.94
N MET A 141 -3.28 1.25 -0.16
CA MET A 141 -3.71 2.09 -1.28
C MET A 141 -4.85 3.05 -0.88
N VAL A 142 -5.71 2.68 0.08
CA VAL A 142 -6.80 3.55 0.56
C VAL A 142 -6.26 4.84 1.19
N HIS A 143 -5.45 4.72 2.25
CA HIS A 143 -4.87 5.87 2.94
C HIS A 143 -3.93 6.65 2.02
N GLY A 144 -3.17 5.95 1.17
CA GLY A 144 -2.31 6.61 0.21
C GLY A 144 -3.07 7.45 -0.80
N THR A 145 -4.21 6.96 -1.28
CA THR A 145 -5.07 7.72 -2.20
C THR A 145 -5.71 8.91 -1.49
N GLN A 146 -6.14 8.75 -0.24
CA GLN A 146 -6.66 9.86 0.58
C GLN A 146 -5.61 10.95 0.81
N PHE A 147 -4.36 10.55 1.05
CA PHE A 147 -3.25 11.49 1.20
C PHE A 147 -3.06 12.32 -0.08
N VAL A 148 -3.07 11.69 -1.25
CA VAL A 148 -2.91 12.38 -2.54
C VAL A 148 -4.05 13.37 -2.80
N ASP A 149 -5.28 13.06 -2.39
CA ASP A 149 -6.48 13.88 -2.63
C ASP A 149 -6.92 14.71 -1.40
N THR A 150 -6.02 14.95 -0.44
CA THR A 150 -6.39 15.54 0.87
C THR A 150 -7.11 16.87 0.75
N ASP A 151 -6.64 17.78 -0.12
CA ASP A 151 -7.24 19.11 -0.28
C ASP A 151 -8.70 19.03 -0.78
N ARG A 152 -8.93 18.18 -1.78
CA ARG A 152 -10.26 17.97 -2.37
C ARG A 152 -11.23 17.31 -1.39
N LEU A 153 -10.75 16.33 -0.62
CA LEU A 153 -11.55 15.66 0.39
C LEU A 153 -12.01 16.64 1.48
N LEU A 154 -11.14 17.55 1.91
CA LEU A 154 -11.49 18.61 2.86
C LEU A 154 -12.52 19.58 2.29
N GLU A 155 -12.42 19.94 1.01
CA GLU A 155 -13.40 20.78 0.32
C GLU A 155 -14.79 20.11 0.28
N MET A 156 -14.85 18.83 -0.06
CA MET A 156 -16.11 18.06 -0.08
C MET A 156 -16.75 17.97 1.31
N LEU A 157 -15.94 17.77 2.35
CA LEU A 157 -16.42 17.75 3.74
C LEU A 157 -16.99 19.10 4.15
N ARG A 158 -16.33 20.22 3.79
CA ARG A 158 -16.84 21.57 4.02
C ARG A 158 -18.19 21.80 3.34
N GLN A 159 -18.31 21.48 2.05
CA GLN A 159 -19.57 21.63 1.31
C GLN A 159 -20.72 20.80 1.92
N LYS A 160 -20.45 19.57 2.38
CA LYS A 160 -21.45 18.74 3.06
C LYS A 160 -21.86 19.32 4.42
N LEU A 161 -20.90 19.82 5.20
CA LEU A 161 -21.16 20.45 6.50
C LEU A 161 -22.00 21.72 6.35
N ASP A 162 -21.67 22.57 5.37
CA ASP A 162 -22.45 23.77 5.06
C ASP A 162 -23.88 23.43 4.63
N GLY A 163 -24.05 22.41 3.78
CA GLY A 163 -25.37 21.89 3.40
C GLY A 163 -26.18 21.39 4.60
N LEU A 164 -25.56 20.69 5.55
CA LEU A 164 -26.21 20.19 6.77
C LEU A 164 -26.61 21.32 7.71
N LEU A 165 -25.76 22.34 7.89
CA LEU A 165 -26.06 23.51 8.73
C LEU A 165 -27.21 24.33 8.16
N THR A 166 -27.25 24.49 6.83
CA THR A 166 -28.33 25.22 6.14
C THR A 166 -29.69 24.54 6.33
N LEU A 167 -29.73 23.20 6.44
CA LEU A 167 -30.94 22.43 6.71
C LEU A 167 -31.45 22.55 8.16
N HIS A 168 -30.60 22.93 9.13
CA HIS A 168 -30.96 23.02 10.54
C HIS A 168 -31.40 24.43 11.00
N VAL A 169 -31.13 25.47 10.22
CA VAL A 169 -31.49 26.87 10.57
C VAL A 169 -32.82 27.31 9.94
N GLY A 170 -33.43 26.46 9.09
CA GLY A 170 -34.68 26.74 8.37
C GLY A 170 -35.95 26.12 8.95
N GLY A 171 -35.96 25.68 10.21
CA GLY A 171 -37.10 25.02 10.88
C GLY A 171 -37.70 25.82 12.02
#